data_AF-A0A4Q5PX97-F1
#
_entry.id   AF-A0A4Q5PX97-F1
#
_cell.length_a   1.000
_cell.length_b   1.000
_cell.length_c   1.000
_cell.angle_alpha   90.00
_cell.angle_beta   90.00
_cell.angle_gamma   90.00
#
_symmetry.space_group_name_H-M   'P 1'
#
loop_
_entity.id
_entity.type
_entity.pdbx_description
1 polymer ?
#
loop_
_entity_poly.entity_id
_entity_poly.type
_entity_poly.pdbx_seq_one_letter_code
_entity_poly.pdbx_strand_id
1 'polypeptide(L)'
;MADVSGVSARSVFRYFKSAHGCTPQAFRKRIRLEQARNQLRRSEPGTTVISVALSCGFQSLGHFARDYRDHFGELPSKTLANGARM
;
A
#
# COMPACT_ATOMS: atom_id res chain seq x y z
N MET A 1 14.43 -39.03 1.60
CA MET A 1 14.40 -37.74 0.88
C MET A 1 13.12 -37.04 1.28
N ALA A 2 13.22 -36.13 2.24
CA ALA A 2 12.11 -35.63 3.04
C ALA A 2 11.39 -34.45 2.36
N ASP A 3 10.07 -34.62 2.29
CA ASP A 3 9.03 -33.66 1.94
C ASP A 3 9.04 -32.48 2.93
N VAL A 4 9.80 -31.44 2.64
CA VAL A 4 9.81 -30.20 3.42
C VAL A 4 8.74 -29.26 2.88
N SER A 5 7.52 -29.44 3.38
CA SER A 5 6.68 -28.40 3.98
C SER A 5 5.18 -28.64 3.74
N GLY A 6 4.61 -29.54 4.54
CA GLY A 6 3.16 -29.68 4.78
C GLY A 6 2.51 -28.46 5.46
N VAL A 7 3.03 -27.24 5.25
CA VAL A 7 2.42 -25.99 5.72
C VAL A 7 1.56 -25.45 4.58
N SER A 8 0.43 -26.12 4.34
CA SER A 8 -0.60 -25.68 3.39
C SER A 8 -0.82 -24.18 3.59
N ALA A 9 -0.84 -23.37 2.53
CA ALA A 9 -0.92 -21.91 2.59
C ALA A 9 -1.93 -21.36 3.63
N ARG A 10 -2.99 -22.13 3.92
CA ARG A 10 -3.94 -21.94 5.02
C ARG A 10 -3.33 -21.74 6.41
N SER A 11 -2.25 -22.43 6.79
CA SER A 11 -1.60 -22.29 8.10
C SER A 11 -0.77 -21.01 8.18
N VAL A 12 -0.07 -20.64 7.12
CA VAL A 12 0.61 -19.34 7.02
C VAL A 12 -0.41 -18.20 7.07
N PHE A 13 -1.54 -18.33 6.37
CA PHE A 13 -2.63 -17.35 6.39
C PHE A 13 -3.27 -17.19 7.78
N ARG A 14 -3.48 -18.29 8.52
CA ARG A 14 -4.02 -18.23 9.89
C ARG A 14 -3.05 -17.60 10.87
N TYR A 15 -1.77 -17.95 10.78
CA TYR A 15 -0.75 -17.39 11.67
C TYR A 15 -0.55 -15.88 11.41
N PHE A 16 -0.53 -15.44 10.14
CA PHE A 16 -0.45 -14.02 9.80
C PHE A 16 -1.67 -13.21 10.28
N LYS A 17 -2.88 -13.77 10.13
CA LYS A 17 -4.10 -13.13 10.63
C LYS A 17 -4.12 -13.05 12.15
N SER A 18 -3.59 -14.04 12.86
CA SER A 18 -3.51 -14.06 14.32
C SER A 18 -2.42 -13.13 14.88
N ALA A 19 -1.33 -12.92 14.14
CA ALA A 19 -0.23 -12.05 14.57
C ALA A 19 -0.42 -10.56 14.18
N HIS A 20 -1.08 -10.27 13.04
CA HIS A 20 -1.22 -8.91 12.51
C HIS A 20 -2.66 -8.43 12.28
N GLY A 21 -3.68 -9.26 12.57
CA GLY A 21 -5.09 -8.92 12.37
C GLY A 21 -5.54 -8.81 10.90
N CYS A 22 -4.61 -8.94 9.95
CA CYS A 22 -4.81 -8.69 8.52
C CYS A 22 -4.26 -9.82 7.65
N THR A 23 -4.77 -9.97 6.43
CA THR A 23 -4.22 -10.93 5.47
C THR A 23 -2.85 -10.47 4.96
N PRO A 24 -1.96 -11.39 4.52
CA PRO A 24 -0.66 -11.03 3.94
C PRO A 24 -0.77 -10.04 2.77
N GLN A 25 -1.84 -10.14 1.96
CA GLN A 25 -2.13 -9.17 0.90
C GLN A 25 -2.46 -7.79 1.44
N ALA A 26 -3.24 -7.69 2.53
CA ALA A 26 -3.55 -6.41 3.17
C ALA A 26 -2.29 -5.78 3.77
N PHE A 27 -1.38 -6.57 4.36
CA PHE A 27 -0.10 -6.08 4.85
C PHE A 27 0.78 -5.52 3.72
N ARG A 28 0.91 -6.25 2.61
CA ARG A 28 1.62 -5.74 1.42
C ARG A 28 0.99 -4.47 0.86
N LYS A 29 -0.35 -4.39 0.87
CA LYS A 29 -1.07 -3.18 0.46
C LYS A 29 -0.71 -1.99 1.34
N ARG A 30 -0.67 -2.16 2.67
CA ARG A 30 -0.26 -1.11 3.61
C ARG A 30 1.14 -0.58 3.31
N ILE A 31 2.12 -1.47 3.12
CA ILE A 31 3.49 -1.05 2.76
C ILE A 31 3.49 -0.22 1.47
N ARG A 32 2.73 -0.64 0.43
CA ARG A 32 2.62 0.13 -0.82
C ARG A 32 1.97 1.50 -0.61
N LEU A 33 0.94 1.59 0.24
CA LEU A 33 0.28 2.85 0.59
C LEU A 33 1.24 3.80 1.33
N GLU A 34 2.06 3.28 2.24
CA GLU A 34 3.08 4.06 2.96
C GLU A 34 4.17 4.57 2.03
N GLN A 35 4.66 3.74 1.10
CA GLN A 35 5.61 4.17 0.07
C GLN A 35 5.02 5.27 -0.82
N ALA A 36 3.77 5.10 -1.27
CA ALA A 36 3.06 6.11 -2.05
C ALA A 36 2.96 7.43 -1.28
N ARG A 37 2.59 7.39 0.01
CA ARG A 37 2.52 8.60 0.85
C ARG A 37 3.88 9.29 0.96
N ASN A 38 4.96 8.53 1.12
CA ASN A 38 6.29 9.12 1.23
C ASN A 38 6.72 9.80 -0.08
N GLN A 39 6.42 9.19 -1.23
CA GLN A 39 6.65 9.82 -2.55
C GLN A 39 5.78 11.07 -2.75
N LEU A 40 4.50 11.04 -2.37
CA LEU A 40 3.61 12.21 -2.48
C LEU A 40 4.04 13.36 -1.57
N ARG A 41 4.64 13.07 -0.40
CA ARG A 41 5.18 14.08 0.51
C ARG A 41 6.50 14.68 0.04
N ARG A 42 7.31 13.89 -0.68
CA ARG A 42 8.58 14.31 -1.29
C ARG A 42 8.40 14.60 -2.77
N SER A 43 7.24 15.15 -3.12
CA SER A 43 6.86 15.36 -4.51
C SER A 43 7.71 16.46 -5.14
N GLU A 44 8.45 16.09 -6.18
CA GLU A 44 9.16 17.04 -7.04
C GLU A 44 8.18 17.70 -8.04
N PRO A 45 8.52 18.87 -8.60
CA PRO A 45 7.73 19.52 -9.65
C PRO A 45 7.42 18.54 -10.79
N GLY A 46 6.13 18.37 -11.11
CA GLY A 46 5.66 17.42 -12.14
C GLY A 46 5.25 16.04 -11.62
N THR A 47 5.42 15.75 -10.32
CA THR A 47 4.88 14.53 -9.71
C THR A 47 3.35 14.53 -9.75
N THR A 48 2.74 13.44 -10.18
CA THR A 48 1.28 13.27 -10.18
C THR A 48 0.88 12.11 -9.28
N VAL A 49 -0.35 12.16 -8.77
CA VAL A 49 -0.92 11.04 -8.01
C VAL A 49 -0.91 9.75 -8.84
N ILE A 50 -1.11 9.88 -10.16
CA ILE A 50 -1.14 8.77 -11.10
C ILE A 50 0.22 8.11 -11.21
N SER A 51 1.28 8.89 -11.42
CA SER A 51 2.64 8.34 -11.55
C SER A 51 3.08 7.63 -10.27
N VAL A 52 2.75 8.19 -9.10
CA VAL A 52 3.05 7.55 -7.80
C VAL A 52 2.27 6.25 -7.62
N ALA A 53 0.96 6.24 -7.93
CA ALA A 53 0.14 5.05 -7.81
C ALA A 53 0.66 3.90 -8.69
N LEU A 54 1.02 4.21 -9.94
CA LEU A 54 1.60 3.24 -10.87
C LEU A 54 2.98 2.75 -10.40
N SER A 55 3.84 3.65 -9.93
CA SER A 55 5.17 3.30 -9.37
C SER A 55 5.06 2.37 -8.16
N CYS A 56 4.05 2.56 -7.31
CA CYS A 56 3.76 1.71 -6.15
C CYS A 56 3.03 0.40 -6.50
N GLY A 57 2.75 0.16 -7.79
CA GLY A 57 2.14 -1.07 -8.30
C GLY A 57 0.62 -1.15 -8.13
N PHE A 58 -0.07 0.00 -8.08
CA PHE A 58 -1.53 0.06 -8.16
C PHE A 58 -2.00 0.18 -9.61
N GLN A 59 -2.86 -0.75 -10.01
CA GLN A 59 -3.41 -0.79 -11.38
C GLN A 59 -4.68 0.07 -11.52
N SER A 60 -5.41 0.30 -10.42
CA SER A 60 -6.63 1.10 -10.41
C SER A 60 -6.48 2.29 -9.48
N LEU A 61 -6.57 3.50 -10.06
CA LEU A 61 -6.49 4.76 -9.33
C LEU A 61 -7.66 4.96 -8.36
N GLY A 62 -8.85 4.50 -8.73
CA GLY A 62 -10.05 4.59 -7.88
C GLY A 62 -9.91 3.73 -6.62
N HIS A 63 -9.44 2.49 -6.76
CA HIS A 63 -9.16 1.62 -5.61
C HIS A 63 -8.01 2.18 -4.77
N PHE A 64 -6.93 2.65 -5.40
CA PHE A 64 -5.83 3.29 -4.69
C PHE A 64 -6.30 4.49 -3.85
N ALA A 65 -7.04 5.42 -4.44
CA ALA A 65 -7.51 6.62 -3.72
C ALA A 65 -8.45 6.27 -2.57
N ARG A 66 -9.32 5.26 -2.74
CA ARG A 66 -10.20 4.76 -1.68
C ARG A 66 -9.40 4.11 -0.55
N ASP A 67 -8.54 3.14 -0.88
CA ASP A 67 -7.69 2.45 0.09
C ASP A 67 -6.76 3.43 0.83
N TYR A 68 -6.23 4.44 0.12
CA TYR A 68 -5.38 5.49 0.70
C TYR A 68 -6.16 6.34 1.69
N ARG A 69 -7.37 6.78 1.34
CA ARG A 69 -8.24 7.54 2.23
C ARG A 69 -8.68 6.72 3.44
N ASP A 70 -9.05 5.45 3.23
CA ASP A 70 -9.43 4.55 4.32
C ASP A 70 -8.25 4.30 5.27
N HIS A 71 -7.00 4.36 4.79
CA HIS A 71 -5.81 4.15 5.62
C HIS A 71 -5.27 5.42 6.30
N PHE A 72 -5.29 6.58 5.63
CA PHE A 72 -4.67 7.82 6.10
C PHE A 72 -5.65 8.94 6.44
N GLY A 73 -6.94 8.76 6.15
CA GLY A 73 -7.99 9.77 6.39
C GLY A 73 -8.01 10.94 5.40
N GLU A 74 -7.11 10.96 4.42
CA GLU A 74 -7.02 12.02 3.41
C GLU A 74 -6.88 11.44 2.00
N LEU A 75 -7.16 12.24 0.97
CA LEU A 75 -6.94 11.83 -0.42
C LEU A 75 -5.46 11.99 -0.80
N PRO A 76 -4.91 11.11 -1.65
CA PRO A 76 -3.51 11.22 -2.08
C PRO A 76 -3.21 12.55 -2.80
N SER A 77 -4.19 13.12 -3.50
CA SER A 77 -4.08 14.45 -4.12
C SER A 77 -3.90 15.56 -3.07
N LYS A 78 -4.48 15.43 -1.88
CA LYS A 78 -4.33 16.39 -0.79
C LYS A 78 -2.93 16.33 -0.21
N THR A 79 -2.40 15.12 -0.01
CA THR A 79 -1.01 14.92 0.41
C THR A 79 -0.02 15.49 -0.60
N LEU A 80 -0.26 15.26 -1.90
CA LEU A 80 0.54 15.84 -2.99
C LEU A 80 0.51 17.37 -2.98
N ALA A 81 -0.68 17.97 -2.85
CA ALA A 81 -0.83 19.42 -2.78
C ALA A 81 -0.13 20.04 -1.56
N ASN A 82 -0.05 19.31 -0.44
CA ASN A 82 0.70 19.74 0.73
C ASN A 82 2.22 19.60 0.55
N GLY A 83 2.67 18.53 -0.13
CA GLY A 83 4.09 18.31 -0.45
C GLY A 83 4.64 19.34 -1.43
N ALA A 84 3.87 19.74 -2.43
CA ALA A 84 4.27 20.73 -3.43
C ALA A 84 4.37 22.18 -2.91
N ARG A 85 3.97 22.45 -1.67
CA ARG A 85 4.01 23.78 -1.04
C ARG A 85 5.16 23.96 -0.05
N MET A 86 5.94 22.91 0.22
CA MET A 86 7.15 22.94 1.03
C MET A 86 8.37 23.16 0.13
#